data_AF-A0A0F9I5K8-F1
#
_entry.id   AF-A0A0F9I5K8-F1
#
_cell.length_a   1.000
_cell.length_b   1.000
_cell.length_c   1.000
_cell.angle_alpha   90.00
_cell.angle_beta   90.00
_cell.angle_gamma   90.00
#
_symmetry.space_group_name_H-M   'P 1'
#
loop_
_entity.id
_entity.type
_entity.pdbx_description
1 polymer ?
#
loop_
_entity_poly.entity_id
_entity_poly.type
_entity_poly.pdbx_seq_one_letter_code
_entity_poly.pdbx_strand_id
1 'polypeptide(L)'
;YVLIGLLAVLTAVSHYSMGGTLFAYLFGAVVLFPIGKYVFKMKPGINLKWLTLTVVMFTVISAGFYGWAAQGAPLNDILASAGITSGIVKRPTDVIDPETLMGMPNTPGAGQMGMGDSPLAGSSQYKHWVYPEPAVAVALGADFGEVGPVSKVFRIFQYTTQVLIVIGGIAILVHYKRRSLGYLVFLCLSGVLLGMVVFYPGFSPLFNASRFYNLILLFMAPAAIIGGKLVFRNYKVLTIVVLVPYFLFTTGVVFEAVQETDLTSITIPYSHALSADRIDTTGLYTDNDIKVRDWVKANGAFPVYGDLWGSTAMFEVQSNLGSEVNTLLLKGDWYVNGFVYREGADGPEPVEDDSYIYLRERNVDREEITYQAGVGLRRTRSYDDAGFGDVLAGRTILYQAGSAVVYGPKETER
;
A
#
# COMPACT_ATOMS: atom_id res chain seq x y z
N TYR A 1 -25.16 10.97 -20.00
CA TYR A 1 -24.38 10.95 -21.25
C TYR A 1 -22.96 11.44 -21.02
N VAL A 2 -22.75 12.72 -20.66
CA VAL A 2 -21.41 13.26 -20.33
C VAL A 2 -20.72 12.46 -19.22
N LEU A 3 -21.42 12.15 -18.13
CA LEU A 3 -20.87 11.38 -17.01
C LEU A 3 -20.41 9.95 -17.41
N ILE A 4 -21.09 9.33 -18.38
CA ILE A 4 -20.78 7.98 -18.86
C ILE A 4 -19.53 8.00 -19.74
N GLY A 5 -19.44 8.96 -20.67
CA GLY A 5 -18.24 9.16 -21.47
C GLY A 5 -17.04 9.51 -20.60
N LEU A 6 -17.24 10.37 -19.59
CA LEU A 6 -16.20 10.73 -18.63
C LEU A 6 -15.72 9.54 -17.80
N LEU A 7 -16.64 8.67 -17.35
CA LEU A 7 -16.29 7.42 -16.64
C LEU A 7 -15.50 6.46 -17.54
N ALA A 8 -15.87 6.30 -18.81
CA ALA A 8 -15.14 5.46 -19.75
C ALA A 8 -13.71 5.98 -20.00
N VAL A 9 -13.55 7.30 -20.18
CA VAL A 9 -12.24 7.95 -20.35
C VAL A 9 -11.41 7.84 -19.07
N LEU A 10 -11.98 8.23 -17.91
CA LEU A 10 -11.30 8.12 -16.63
C LEU A 10 -10.81 6.69 -16.39
N THR A 11 -11.62 5.69 -16.71
CA THR A 11 -11.24 4.30 -16.47
C THR A 11 -10.21 3.77 -17.48
N ALA A 12 -10.20 4.26 -18.72
CA ALA A 12 -9.15 3.95 -19.69
C ALA A 12 -7.80 4.59 -19.32
N VAL A 13 -7.84 5.71 -18.59
CA VAL A 13 -6.65 6.43 -18.10
C VAL A 13 -6.23 5.96 -16.69
N SER A 14 -7.15 5.31 -15.96
CA SER A 14 -6.88 4.78 -14.63
C SER A 14 -5.87 3.64 -14.67
N HIS A 15 -4.94 3.66 -13.71
CA HIS A 15 -3.96 2.60 -13.46
C HIS A 15 -4.61 1.19 -13.43
N TYR A 16 -3.89 0.18 -13.90
CA TYR A 16 -4.42 -1.15 -14.25
C TYR A 16 -5.34 -1.80 -13.20
N SER A 17 -5.00 -1.69 -11.91
CA SER A 17 -5.81 -2.21 -10.80
C SER A 17 -7.14 -1.48 -10.61
N MET A 18 -7.15 -0.16 -10.80
CA MET A 18 -8.36 0.66 -10.66
C MET A 18 -9.35 0.39 -11.80
N GLY A 19 -8.85 0.13 -13.01
CA GLY A 19 -9.68 -0.24 -14.16
C GLY A 19 -10.44 -1.56 -13.94
N GLY A 20 -9.75 -2.62 -13.51
CA GLY A 20 -10.37 -3.90 -13.18
C GLY A 20 -11.41 -3.80 -12.06
N THR A 21 -11.17 -2.93 -11.07
CA THR A 21 -12.12 -2.68 -9.97
C THR A 21 -13.42 -2.05 -10.48
N LEU A 22 -13.28 -0.96 -11.24
CA LEU A 22 -14.40 -0.24 -11.83
C LEU A 22 -15.21 -1.17 -12.73
N PHE A 23 -14.52 -2.08 -13.43
CA PHE A 23 -15.19 -3.12 -14.20
C PHE A 23 -16.08 -4.00 -13.34
N ALA A 24 -15.51 -4.62 -12.30
CA ALA A 24 -16.24 -5.53 -11.42
C ALA A 24 -17.43 -4.82 -10.76
N TYR A 25 -17.23 -3.56 -10.36
CA TYR A 25 -18.27 -2.71 -9.78
C TYR A 25 -19.43 -2.47 -10.77
N LEU A 26 -19.11 -2.06 -12.00
CA LEU A 26 -20.09 -1.80 -13.04
C LEU A 26 -20.80 -3.08 -13.50
N PHE A 27 -20.06 -4.17 -13.65
CA PHE A 27 -20.60 -5.48 -14.00
C PHE A 27 -21.57 -5.98 -12.93
N GLY A 28 -21.19 -5.91 -11.66
CA GLY A 28 -22.06 -6.22 -10.54
C GLY A 28 -23.33 -5.36 -10.53
N ALA A 29 -23.23 -4.08 -10.91
CA ALA A 29 -24.41 -3.23 -11.07
C ALA A 29 -25.33 -3.74 -12.19
N VAL A 30 -24.80 -4.11 -13.35
CA VAL A 30 -25.58 -4.70 -14.45
C VAL A 30 -26.31 -5.98 -14.02
N VAL A 31 -25.72 -6.79 -13.13
CA VAL A 31 -26.35 -8.02 -12.61
C VAL A 31 -27.44 -7.70 -11.57
N LEU A 32 -27.17 -6.77 -10.64
CA LEU A 32 -28.09 -6.48 -9.52
C LEU A 32 -29.28 -5.61 -9.93
N PHE A 33 -29.15 -4.73 -10.93
CA PHE A 33 -30.26 -3.89 -11.38
C PHE A 33 -31.49 -4.68 -11.89
N PRO A 34 -31.33 -5.70 -12.76
CA PRO A 34 -32.42 -6.60 -13.15
C PRO A 34 -33.06 -7.30 -11.95
N ILE A 35 -32.26 -7.80 -11.00
CA ILE A 35 -32.79 -8.47 -9.80
C ILE A 35 -33.67 -7.48 -9.00
N GLY A 36 -33.17 -6.28 -8.74
CA GLY A 36 -33.95 -5.22 -8.08
C GLY A 36 -35.25 -4.84 -8.80
N LYS A 37 -35.19 -4.75 -10.13
CA LYS A 37 -36.36 -4.40 -10.95
C LYS A 37 -37.39 -5.53 -11.02
N TYR A 38 -36.96 -6.74 -11.32
CA TYR A 38 -37.86 -7.85 -11.65
C TYR A 38 -38.27 -8.66 -10.41
N VAL A 39 -37.35 -8.91 -9.48
CA VAL A 39 -37.63 -9.67 -8.25
C VAL A 39 -38.26 -8.77 -7.20
N PHE A 40 -37.64 -7.62 -6.92
CA PHE A 40 -38.08 -6.71 -5.86
C PHE A 40 -39.10 -5.65 -6.32
N LYS A 41 -39.45 -5.64 -7.62
CA LYS A 41 -40.41 -4.71 -8.24
C LYS A 41 -40.09 -3.23 -7.97
N MET A 42 -38.80 -2.89 -7.87
CA MET A 42 -38.37 -1.51 -7.62
C MET A 42 -38.37 -0.69 -8.91
N LYS A 43 -38.74 0.60 -8.81
CA LYS A 43 -38.66 1.52 -9.95
C LYS A 43 -37.18 1.81 -10.26
N PRO A 44 -36.67 1.47 -11.45
CA PRO A 44 -35.29 1.76 -11.81
C PRO A 44 -35.14 3.28 -12.00
N GLY A 45 -34.34 3.92 -11.14
CA GLY A 45 -33.96 5.33 -11.30
C GLY A 45 -32.89 5.55 -12.37
N ILE A 46 -32.25 4.48 -12.85
CA ILE A 46 -31.23 4.50 -13.91
C ILE A 46 -31.74 3.64 -15.06
N ASN A 47 -31.56 4.12 -16.29
CA ASN A 47 -31.94 3.38 -17.48
C ASN A 47 -30.91 2.27 -17.75
N LEU A 48 -31.35 1.02 -17.54
CA LEU A 48 -30.52 -0.19 -17.62
C LEU A 48 -29.77 -0.32 -18.96
N LYS A 49 -30.38 0.09 -20.07
CA LYS A 49 -29.75 0.02 -21.40
C LYS A 49 -28.42 0.79 -21.44
N TRP A 50 -28.39 1.95 -20.81
CA TRP A 50 -27.20 2.80 -20.77
C TRP A 50 -26.14 2.27 -19.81
N LEU A 51 -26.56 1.71 -18.67
CA LEU A 51 -25.63 1.04 -17.76
C LEU A 51 -24.96 -0.14 -18.47
N THR A 52 -25.74 -1.02 -19.10
CA THR A 52 -25.23 -2.14 -19.89
C THR A 52 -24.30 -1.69 -21.00
N LEU A 53 -24.67 -0.65 -21.78
CA LEU A 53 -23.82 -0.10 -22.82
C LEU A 53 -22.49 0.42 -22.26
N THR A 54 -22.52 1.09 -21.11
CA THR A 54 -21.32 1.59 -20.42
C THR A 54 -20.39 0.43 -20.08
N VAL A 55 -20.93 -0.65 -19.52
CA VAL A 55 -20.15 -1.85 -19.16
C VAL A 55 -19.57 -2.51 -20.40
N VAL A 56 -20.37 -2.70 -21.44
CA VAL A 56 -19.89 -3.32 -22.69
C VAL A 56 -18.79 -2.49 -23.35
N MET A 57 -18.99 -1.17 -23.50
CA MET A 57 -17.92 -0.30 -24.03
C MET A 57 -16.67 -0.38 -23.17
N PHE A 58 -16.84 -0.37 -21.85
CA PHE A 58 -15.73 -0.48 -20.91
C PHE A 58 -14.99 -1.82 -21.04
N THR A 59 -15.69 -2.95 -21.15
CA THR A 59 -15.09 -4.28 -21.36
C THR A 59 -14.26 -4.29 -22.63
N VAL A 60 -14.79 -3.75 -23.73
CA VAL A 60 -14.12 -3.72 -25.03
C VAL A 60 -12.88 -2.84 -24.99
N ILE A 61 -12.99 -1.63 -24.43
CA ILE A 61 -11.84 -0.71 -24.28
C ILE A 61 -10.76 -1.33 -23.40
N SER A 62 -11.15 -1.93 -22.28
CA SER A 62 -10.21 -2.57 -21.35
C SER A 62 -9.56 -3.81 -21.96
N ALA A 63 -10.33 -4.67 -22.63
CA ALA A 63 -9.78 -5.84 -23.31
C ALA A 63 -8.81 -5.44 -24.43
N GLY A 64 -9.12 -4.39 -25.19
CA GLY A 64 -8.22 -3.82 -26.19
C GLY A 64 -6.96 -3.24 -25.56
N PHE A 65 -7.08 -2.42 -24.53
CA PHE A 65 -5.96 -1.81 -23.83
C PHE A 65 -5.05 -2.86 -23.16
N TYR A 66 -5.62 -3.78 -22.37
CA TYR A 66 -4.83 -4.79 -21.67
C TYR A 66 -4.29 -5.89 -22.59
N GLY A 67 -5.05 -6.26 -23.62
CA GLY A 67 -4.61 -7.26 -24.60
C GLY A 67 -3.50 -6.74 -25.50
N TRP A 68 -3.58 -5.49 -25.95
CA TRP A 68 -2.63 -4.92 -26.91
C TRP A 68 -1.52 -4.09 -26.26
N ALA A 69 -1.86 -3.13 -25.40
CA ALA A 69 -0.88 -2.20 -24.82
C ALA A 69 -0.14 -2.81 -23.61
N ALA A 70 -0.80 -3.65 -22.81
CA ALA A 70 -0.20 -4.27 -21.62
C ALA A 70 0.30 -5.71 -21.84
N GLN A 71 0.31 -6.20 -23.09
CA GLN A 71 0.79 -7.54 -23.48
C GLN A 71 0.17 -8.69 -22.66
N GLY A 72 -1.05 -8.52 -22.13
CA GLY A 72 -1.74 -9.52 -21.33
C GLY A 72 -1.22 -9.74 -19.91
N ALA A 73 -0.21 -8.99 -19.44
CA ALA A 73 0.35 -9.16 -18.10
C ALA A 73 -0.71 -9.11 -16.97
N PRO A 74 -1.66 -8.14 -16.95
CA PRO A 74 -2.68 -8.09 -15.89
C PRO A 74 -3.66 -9.28 -15.92
N LEU A 75 -3.96 -9.82 -17.10
CA LEU A 75 -4.84 -10.98 -17.22
C LEU A 75 -4.15 -12.24 -16.67
N ASN A 76 -2.85 -12.37 -16.94
CA ASN A 76 -2.05 -13.45 -16.39
C ASN A 76 -1.94 -13.37 -14.87
N ASP A 77 -1.78 -12.17 -14.30
CA ASP A 77 -1.76 -11.97 -12.84
C ASP A 77 -3.10 -12.33 -12.19
N ILE A 78 -4.23 -11.92 -12.80
CA ILE A 78 -5.58 -12.28 -12.31
C ILE A 78 -5.79 -13.80 -12.37
N LEU A 79 -5.41 -14.44 -13.48
CA LEU A 79 -5.54 -15.89 -13.66
C LEU A 79 -4.64 -16.67 -12.71
N ALA A 80 -3.41 -16.19 -12.48
CA ALA A 80 -2.49 -16.75 -11.49
C ALA A 80 -3.07 -16.62 -10.07
N SER A 81 -3.64 -15.45 -9.74
CA SER A 81 -4.27 -15.19 -8.44
C SER A 81 -5.49 -16.08 -8.18
N ALA A 82 -6.30 -16.36 -9.22
CA ALA A 82 -7.45 -17.25 -9.12
C ALA A 82 -7.03 -18.71 -8.80
N GLY A 83 -5.84 -19.14 -9.24
CA GLY A 83 -5.28 -20.47 -8.95
C GLY A 83 -4.79 -20.67 -7.51
N ILE A 84 -4.60 -19.60 -6.73
CA ILE A 84 -4.08 -19.65 -5.34
C ILE A 84 -5.16 -20.03 -4.31
N THR A 85 -6.42 -20.18 -4.72
CA THR A 85 -7.62 -20.28 -3.87
C THR A 85 -7.81 -21.57 -3.04
N SER A 86 -6.81 -22.45 -2.90
CA SER A 86 -6.96 -23.72 -2.16
C SER A 86 -6.52 -23.71 -0.68
N GLY A 87 -5.98 -22.60 -0.16
CA GLY A 87 -5.52 -22.51 1.23
C GLY A 87 -6.40 -21.64 2.13
N ILE A 88 -7.42 -22.21 2.79
CA ILE A 88 -8.14 -21.53 3.87
C ILE A 88 -7.27 -21.56 5.14
N VAL A 89 -6.85 -20.40 5.63
CA VAL A 89 -6.04 -20.24 6.86
C VAL A 89 -6.83 -20.72 8.09
N LYS A 90 -6.24 -21.64 8.87
CA LYS A 90 -6.89 -22.23 10.04
C LYS A 90 -6.75 -21.43 11.34
N ARG A 91 -5.80 -20.49 11.49
CA ARG A 91 -5.65 -19.64 12.70
C ARG A 91 -5.02 -18.26 12.43
N PRO A 92 -5.54 -17.17 12.99
CA PRO A 92 -4.94 -15.82 12.92
C PRO A 92 -3.67 -15.64 13.78
N THR A 93 -3.36 -16.57 14.69
CA THR A 93 -2.26 -16.48 15.65
C THR A 93 -1.02 -17.28 15.25
N ASP A 94 -1.02 -17.92 14.08
CA ASP A 94 0.23 -18.42 13.49
C ASP A 94 0.98 -17.22 12.88
N VAL A 95 1.30 -16.27 13.77
CA VAL A 95 2.01 -15.04 13.51
C VAL A 95 3.48 -15.42 13.39
N ILE A 96 3.95 -15.44 12.15
CA ILE A 96 5.28 -15.00 11.73
C ILE A 96 6.43 -15.81 12.31
N ASP A 97 6.98 -16.72 11.50
CA ASP A 97 8.43 -16.86 11.48
C ASP A 97 8.99 -15.60 10.76
N PRO A 98 9.81 -14.75 11.41
CA PRO A 98 10.36 -13.52 10.84
C PRO A 98 11.04 -13.73 9.48
N GLU A 99 11.53 -14.94 9.21
CA GLU A 99 12.10 -15.32 7.91
C GLU A 99 11.11 -15.24 6.75
N THR A 100 9.81 -15.33 7.01
CA THR A 100 8.76 -15.49 5.98
C THR A 100 8.21 -14.15 5.47
N LEU A 101 8.37 -13.06 6.24
CA LEU A 101 7.76 -11.75 5.96
C LEU A 101 8.66 -10.80 5.18
N MET A 102 9.99 -11.01 5.24
CA MET A 102 10.99 -10.13 4.59
C MET A 102 11.51 -10.70 3.26
N GLY A 103 11.03 -11.87 2.85
CA GLY A 103 11.26 -12.41 1.52
C GLY A 103 10.41 -11.74 0.45
N MET A 104 10.73 -10.49 0.04
CA MET A 104 10.87 -10.37 -1.42
C MET A 104 12.00 -11.33 -1.76
N PRO A 105 11.87 -12.21 -2.77
CA PRO A 105 12.98 -13.07 -3.12
C PRO A 105 14.14 -12.17 -3.56
N ASN A 106 15.06 -11.87 -2.65
CA ASN A 106 16.46 -12.01 -2.98
C ASN A 106 16.57 -13.45 -3.42
N THR A 107 16.38 -13.69 -4.72
CA THR A 107 16.81 -14.92 -5.36
C THR A 107 18.17 -15.21 -4.74
N PRO A 108 18.35 -16.31 -3.97
CA PRO A 108 19.65 -16.66 -3.45
C PRO A 108 20.59 -16.56 -4.63
N GLY A 109 21.62 -15.71 -4.51
CA GLY A 109 22.48 -15.35 -5.62
C GLY A 109 22.73 -16.58 -6.48
N ALA A 110 22.44 -16.49 -7.78
CA ALA A 110 22.59 -17.58 -8.74
C ALA A 110 24.07 -17.92 -8.97
N GLY A 111 24.89 -17.85 -7.93
CA GLY A 111 26.32 -18.10 -7.86
C GLY A 111 26.65 -19.28 -6.99
N GLN A 112 25.86 -20.37 -7.02
CA GLN A 112 26.31 -21.73 -6.69
C GLN A 112 25.21 -22.78 -6.96
N MET A 113 24.58 -22.75 -8.14
CA MET A 113 23.91 -23.96 -8.64
C MET A 113 24.87 -24.67 -9.59
N GLY A 114 25.54 -25.67 -9.04
CA GLY A 114 26.18 -26.71 -9.84
C GLY A 114 25.17 -27.22 -10.86
N MET A 115 25.65 -27.37 -12.08
CA MET A 115 24.95 -27.89 -13.26
C MET A 115 24.53 -29.35 -12.99
N GLY A 116 23.47 -29.55 -12.22
CA GLY A 116 22.92 -30.85 -11.87
C GLY A 116 21.43 -30.83 -12.15
N ASP A 117 21.03 -31.52 -13.21
CA ASP A 117 19.67 -31.63 -13.72
C ASP A 117 18.67 -32.01 -12.62
N SER A 118 17.95 -31.02 -12.08
CA SER A 118 16.72 -31.27 -11.33
C SER A 118 15.54 -30.76 -12.17
N PRO A 119 14.90 -31.64 -12.96
CA PRO A 119 13.62 -31.33 -13.54
C PRO A 119 12.58 -31.32 -12.40
N LEU A 120 11.76 -30.27 -12.33
CA LEU A 120 10.58 -30.10 -11.46
C LEU A 120 10.72 -29.26 -10.16
N ALA A 121 11.58 -28.25 -10.11
CA ALA A 121 11.51 -27.19 -9.10
C ALA A 121 10.65 -25.99 -9.59
N GLY A 122 9.36 -26.24 -9.86
CA GLY A 122 8.46 -25.28 -10.51
C GLY A 122 7.33 -24.70 -9.65
N SER A 123 7.40 -24.74 -8.31
CA SER A 123 6.19 -24.41 -7.50
C SER A 123 6.37 -23.75 -6.13
N SER A 124 7.58 -23.33 -5.71
CA SER A 124 7.74 -22.73 -4.36
C SER A 124 7.56 -21.21 -4.28
N GLN A 125 7.60 -20.46 -5.39
CA GLN A 125 7.66 -18.98 -5.34
C GLN A 125 6.35 -18.25 -4.97
N TYR A 126 5.22 -18.94 -4.85
CA TYR A 126 3.92 -18.28 -4.60
C TYR A 126 3.27 -18.61 -3.26
N LYS A 127 3.99 -19.28 -2.35
CA LYS A 127 3.41 -19.72 -1.06
C LYS A 127 3.19 -18.61 -0.02
N HIS A 128 3.60 -17.37 -0.30
CA HIS A 128 3.58 -16.27 0.68
C HIS A 128 2.32 -15.38 0.67
N TRP A 129 1.37 -15.58 -0.27
CA TRP A 129 0.19 -14.71 -0.41
C TRP A 129 -1.01 -15.05 0.50
N VAL A 130 -0.82 -15.92 1.49
CA VAL A 130 -1.93 -16.47 2.29
C VAL A 130 -2.25 -15.63 3.52
N TYR A 131 -1.61 -14.47 3.73
CA TYR A 131 -1.87 -13.65 4.91
C TYR A 131 -2.81 -12.48 4.61
N PRO A 132 -3.82 -12.22 5.47
CA PRO A 132 -4.55 -10.97 5.42
C PRO A 132 -3.53 -9.83 5.59
N GLU A 133 -3.59 -8.85 4.71
CA GLU A 133 -2.70 -7.69 4.75
C GLU A 133 -2.71 -7.08 6.15
N PRO A 134 -1.57 -6.66 6.72
CA PRO A 134 -1.52 -6.08 8.06
C PRO A 134 -2.59 -4.99 8.28
N ALA A 135 -2.88 -4.19 7.25
CA ALA A 135 -3.95 -3.20 7.26
C ALA A 135 -5.35 -3.79 7.52
N VAL A 136 -5.65 -4.98 6.98
CA VAL A 136 -6.92 -5.70 7.22
C VAL A 136 -6.98 -6.20 8.66
N ALA A 137 -5.89 -6.77 9.19
CA ALA A 137 -5.82 -7.21 10.58
C ALA A 137 -6.07 -6.03 11.56
N VAL A 138 -5.47 -4.87 11.27
CA VAL A 138 -5.69 -3.62 12.03
C VAL A 138 -7.12 -3.13 11.92
N ALA A 139 -7.70 -3.17 10.71
CA ALA A 139 -9.09 -2.79 10.48
C ALA A 139 -10.08 -3.69 11.24
N LEU A 140 -9.71 -4.94 11.52
CA LEU A 140 -10.45 -5.89 12.36
C LEU A 140 -10.12 -5.79 13.86
N GLY A 141 -9.09 -5.02 14.22
CA GLY A 141 -8.67 -4.79 15.60
C GLY A 141 -7.84 -5.89 16.23
N ALA A 142 -7.17 -6.70 15.42
CA ALA A 142 -6.27 -7.74 15.91
C ALA A 142 -5.14 -7.18 16.78
N ASP A 143 -4.69 -5.95 16.50
CA ASP A 143 -3.57 -5.28 17.15
C ASP A 143 -4.01 -4.26 18.22
N PHE A 144 -5.28 -4.27 18.64
CA PHE A 144 -5.81 -3.29 19.61
C PHE A 144 -5.07 -3.34 20.95
N GLY A 145 -4.60 -4.52 21.37
CA GLY A 145 -3.85 -4.69 22.61
C GLY A 145 -2.47 -4.04 22.57
N GLU A 146 -1.81 -4.09 21.41
CA GLU A 146 -0.40 -3.77 21.22
C GLU A 146 -0.15 -2.27 21.05
N VAL A 147 -1.12 -1.52 20.54
CA VAL A 147 -0.90 -0.11 20.20
C VAL A 147 -0.99 0.86 21.38
N GLY A 148 -0.36 2.02 21.20
CA GLY A 148 -0.35 3.12 22.16
C GLY A 148 -1.75 3.68 22.47
N PRO A 149 -1.90 4.43 23.58
CA PRO A 149 -3.19 4.95 24.04
C PRO A 149 -3.92 5.81 23.00
N VAL A 150 -3.19 6.67 22.27
CA VAL A 150 -3.77 7.56 21.25
C VAL A 150 -4.38 6.74 20.11
N SER A 151 -3.67 5.73 19.63
CA SER A 151 -4.15 4.82 18.59
C SER A 151 -5.32 3.95 19.07
N LYS A 152 -5.36 3.54 20.34
CA LYS A 152 -6.54 2.88 20.93
C LYS A 152 -7.78 3.77 20.86
N VAL A 153 -7.64 5.04 21.20
CA VAL A 153 -8.74 6.02 21.10
C VAL A 153 -9.18 6.19 19.66
N PHE A 154 -8.25 6.31 18.71
CA PHE A 154 -8.58 6.37 17.29
C PHE A 154 -9.40 5.15 16.84
N ARG A 155 -8.98 3.94 17.24
CA ARG A 155 -9.68 2.69 16.91
C ARG A 155 -11.08 2.62 17.47
N ILE A 156 -11.30 3.13 18.67
CA ILE A 156 -12.66 3.23 19.23
C ILE A 156 -13.56 4.05 18.29
N PHE A 157 -13.09 5.19 17.79
CA PHE A 157 -13.85 5.99 16.83
C PHE A 157 -14.02 5.26 15.49
N GLN A 158 -12.98 4.59 15.00
CA GLN A 158 -13.04 3.79 13.78
C GLN A 158 -14.08 2.67 13.89
N TYR A 159 -14.03 1.83 14.93
CA TYR A 159 -15.00 0.75 15.13
C TYR A 159 -16.40 1.27 15.39
N THR A 160 -16.53 2.40 16.10
CA THR A 160 -17.83 3.06 16.27
C THR A 160 -18.41 3.43 14.90
N THR A 161 -17.64 4.08 14.03
CA THR A 161 -18.14 4.45 12.68
C THR A 161 -18.45 3.23 11.82
N GLN A 162 -17.67 2.15 11.90
CA GLN A 162 -17.97 0.88 11.23
C GLN A 162 -19.28 0.26 11.71
N VAL A 163 -19.53 0.22 13.02
CA VAL A 163 -20.80 -0.27 13.59
C VAL A 163 -21.98 0.59 13.10
N LEU A 164 -21.81 1.91 13.05
CA LEU A 164 -22.85 2.80 12.50
C LEU A 164 -23.12 2.52 11.02
N ILE A 165 -22.10 2.24 10.21
CA ILE A 165 -22.26 1.84 8.80
C ILE A 165 -23.08 0.56 8.72
N VAL A 166 -22.77 -0.46 9.53
CA VAL A 166 -23.50 -1.74 9.53
C VAL A 166 -24.97 -1.54 9.92
N ILE A 167 -25.24 -0.85 11.03
CA ILE A 167 -26.61 -0.58 11.50
C ILE A 167 -27.39 0.20 10.44
N GLY A 168 -26.78 1.25 9.89
CA GLY A 168 -27.42 2.05 8.85
C GLY A 168 -27.66 1.29 7.55
N GLY A 169 -26.71 0.43 7.16
CA GLY A 169 -26.83 -0.46 6.01
C GLY A 169 -28.02 -1.41 6.16
N ILE A 170 -28.12 -2.09 7.32
CA ILE A 170 -29.26 -2.95 7.65
C ILE A 170 -30.57 -2.15 7.61
N ALA A 171 -30.62 -0.97 8.23
CA ALA A 171 -31.81 -0.13 8.23
C ALA A 171 -32.24 0.31 6.82
N ILE A 172 -31.28 0.65 5.95
CA ILE A 172 -31.53 0.95 4.54
C ILE A 172 -32.12 -0.26 3.82
N LEU A 173 -31.55 -1.45 4.04
CA LEU A 173 -32.01 -2.70 3.40
C LEU A 173 -33.39 -3.12 3.88
N VAL A 174 -33.68 -3.01 5.17
CA VAL A 174 -35.04 -3.28 5.72
C VAL A 174 -36.07 -2.33 5.12
N HIS A 175 -35.69 -1.07 4.89
CA HIS A 175 -36.56 -0.06 4.29
C HIS A 175 -36.30 0.17 2.79
N TYR A 176 -35.84 -0.86 2.07
CA TYR A 176 -35.42 -0.76 0.67
C TYR A 176 -36.47 -0.09 -0.22
N LYS A 177 -37.77 -0.37 -0.02
CA LYS A 177 -38.88 0.21 -0.82
C LYS A 177 -38.94 1.74 -0.82
N ARG A 178 -38.35 2.41 0.16
CA ARG A 178 -38.32 3.89 0.26
C ARG A 178 -37.10 4.51 -0.42
N ARG A 179 -36.20 3.70 -0.98
CA ARG A 179 -34.92 4.13 -1.53
C ARG A 179 -34.86 3.92 -3.03
N SER A 180 -34.02 4.70 -3.70
CA SER A 180 -33.78 4.51 -5.13
C SER A 180 -33.05 3.19 -5.35
N LEU A 181 -33.45 2.44 -6.38
CA LEU A 181 -32.80 1.16 -6.72
C LEU A 181 -31.29 1.33 -6.94
N GLY A 182 -30.88 2.41 -7.61
CA GLY A 182 -29.46 2.66 -7.88
C GLY A 182 -28.65 2.81 -6.61
N TYR A 183 -29.15 3.55 -5.62
CA TYR A 183 -28.47 3.69 -4.34
C TYR A 183 -28.30 2.34 -3.63
N LEU A 184 -29.35 1.52 -3.62
CA LEU A 184 -29.30 0.18 -3.00
C LEU A 184 -28.30 -0.75 -3.69
N VAL A 185 -28.28 -0.75 -5.02
CA VAL A 185 -27.31 -1.54 -5.79
C VAL A 185 -25.88 -1.11 -5.44
N PHE A 186 -25.59 0.20 -5.44
CA PHE A 186 -24.26 0.70 -5.08
C PHE A 186 -23.88 0.41 -3.64
N LEU A 187 -24.83 0.50 -2.70
CA LEU A 187 -24.61 0.13 -1.31
C LEU A 187 -24.27 -1.37 -1.18
N CYS A 188 -25.06 -2.24 -1.81
CA CYS A 188 -24.82 -3.69 -1.77
C CYS A 188 -23.46 -4.06 -2.39
N LEU A 189 -23.12 -3.48 -3.55
CA LEU A 189 -21.83 -3.72 -4.20
C LEU A 189 -20.67 -3.27 -3.33
N SER A 190 -20.78 -2.07 -2.76
CA SER A 190 -19.75 -1.55 -1.86
C SER A 190 -19.58 -2.43 -0.62
N GLY A 191 -20.68 -3.02 -0.10
CA GLY A 191 -20.64 -3.98 1.01
C GLY A 191 -20.01 -5.32 0.63
N VAL A 192 -20.37 -5.87 -0.53
CA VAL A 192 -19.75 -7.12 -1.04
C VAL A 192 -18.25 -6.93 -1.25
N LEU A 193 -17.87 -5.82 -1.85
CA LEU A 193 -16.47 -5.52 -2.14
C LEU A 193 -15.66 -5.26 -0.88
N LEU A 194 -16.23 -4.57 0.10
CA LEU A 194 -15.61 -4.45 1.42
C LEU A 194 -15.43 -5.84 2.06
N GLY A 195 -16.44 -6.71 1.94
CA GLY A 195 -16.34 -8.10 2.37
C GLY A 195 -15.23 -8.86 1.64
N MET A 196 -15.06 -8.67 0.33
CA MET A 196 -13.95 -9.29 -0.43
C MET A 196 -12.58 -8.81 0.05
N VAL A 197 -12.41 -7.52 0.30
CA VAL A 197 -11.15 -6.97 0.85
C VAL A 197 -10.80 -7.59 2.19
N VAL A 198 -11.80 -7.82 3.04
CA VAL A 198 -11.60 -8.36 4.40
C VAL A 198 -11.43 -9.87 4.41
N PHE A 199 -12.24 -10.60 3.64
CA PHE A 199 -12.36 -12.06 3.74
C PHE A 199 -11.67 -12.83 2.61
N TYR A 200 -11.24 -12.19 1.52
CA TYR A 200 -10.53 -12.84 0.41
C TYR A 200 -9.04 -12.47 0.44
N PRO A 201 -8.16 -13.39 0.88
CA PRO A 201 -6.71 -13.15 0.90
C PRO A 201 -6.18 -12.75 -0.48
N GLY A 202 -5.24 -11.81 -0.52
CA GLY A 202 -4.67 -11.30 -1.76
C GLY A 202 -5.56 -10.31 -2.53
N PHE A 203 -6.84 -10.14 -2.20
CA PHE A 203 -7.70 -9.15 -2.87
C PHE A 203 -7.26 -7.71 -2.59
N SER A 204 -6.88 -7.46 -1.35
CA SER A 204 -6.51 -6.13 -0.84
C SER A 204 -5.29 -5.52 -1.56
N PRO A 205 -4.17 -6.25 -1.75
CA PRO A 205 -3.03 -5.80 -2.56
C PRO A 205 -3.37 -5.57 -4.04
N LEU A 206 -4.15 -6.47 -4.66
CA LEU A 206 -4.51 -6.39 -6.08
C LEU A 206 -5.20 -5.06 -6.44
N PHE A 207 -5.92 -4.48 -5.48
CA PHE A 207 -6.76 -3.31 -5.71
C PHE A 207 -6.29 -2.03 -5.01
N ASN A 208 -5.10 -2.02 -4.42
CA ASN A 208 -4.60 -0.90 -3.63
C ASN A 208 -5.67 -0.48 -2.61
N ALA A 209 -5.89 -1.35 -1.62
CA ALA A 209 -7.03 -1.28 -0.71
C ALA A 209 -7.27 0.08 -0.07
N SER A 210 -6.22 0.88 0.18
CA SER A 210 -6.36 2.26 0.69
C SER A 210 -7.22 3.14 -0.23
N ARG A 211 -6.96 3.12 -1.54
CA ARG A 211 -7.75 3.89 -2.53
C ARG A 211 -9.17 3.35 -2.62
N PHE A 212 -9.30 2.04 -2.57
CA PHE A 212 -10.57 1.38 -2.71
C PHE A 212 -11.49 1.57 -1.50
N TYR A 213 -10.92 1.53 -0.31
CA TYR A 213 -11.61 1.80 0.94
C TYR A 213 -12.21 3.21 0.93
N ASN A 214 -11.47 4.21 0.47
CA ASN A 214 -11.98 5.58 0.31
C ASN A 214 -13.18 5.66 -0.64
N LEU A 215 -13.14 4.93 -1.76
CA LEU A 215 -14.25 4.86 -2.71
C LEU A 215 -15.50 4.18 -2.11
N ILE A 216 -15.32 3.04 -1.44
CA ILE A 216 -16.40 2.31 -0.75
C ILE A 216 -17.02 3.18 0.34
N LEU A 217 -16.19 3.83 1.17
CA LEU A 217 -16.65 4.67 2.26
C LEU A 217 -17.46 5.86 1.76
N LEU A 218 -17.16 6.41 0.59
CA LEU A 218 -17.96 7.48 -0.02
C LEU A 218 -19.41 7.03 -0.25
N PHE A 219 -19.62 5.82 -0.77
CA PHE A 219 -20.96 5.26 -0.99
C PHE A 219 -21.63 4.78 0.30
N MET A 220 -20.84 4.35 1.28
CA MET A 220 -21.29 3.89 2.60
C MET A 220 -21.55 5.04 3.58
N ALA A 221 -21.05 6.25 3.32
CA ALA A 221 -21.20 7.40 4.23
C ALA A 221 -22.66 7.70 4.62
N PRO A 222 -23.66 7.65 3.71
CA PRO A 222 -25.05 7.86 4.11
C PRO A 222 -25.58 6.75 5.04
N ALA A 223 -25.05 5.52 4.93
CA ALA A 223 -25.35 4.45 5.88
C ALA A 223 -24.81 4.80 7.27
N ALA A 224 -23.58 5.28 7.39
CA ALA A 224 -23.02 5.74 8.68
C ALA A 224 -23.92 6.79 9.35
N ILE A 225 -24.42 7.78 8.58
CA ILE A 225 -25.30 8.83 9.10
C ILE A 225 -26.67 8.27 9.53
N ILE A 226 -27.25 7.35 8.74
CA ILE A 226 -28.53 6.72 9.09
C ILE A 226 -28.39 5.87 10.35
N GLY A 227 -27.33 5.06 10.46
CA GLY A 227 -27.04 4.28 11.66
C GLY A 227 -26.78 5.18 12.86
N GLY A 228 -26.04 6.27 12.66
CA GLY A 228 -25.80 7.30 13.65
C GLY A 228 -27.10 7.92 14.16
N LYS A 229 -28.07 8.22 13.29
CA LYS A 229 -29.40 8.75 13.70
C LYS A 229 -30.24 7.73 14.49
N LEU A 230 -30.06 6.44 14.22
CA LEU A 230 -30.76 5.36 14.93
C LEU A 230 -30.18 5.13 16.33
N VAL A 231 -28.85 5.18 16.46
CA VAL A 231 -28.13 5.00 17.72
C VAL A 231 -28.18 6.28 18.56
N PHE A 232 -27.83 7.41 17.96
CA PHE A 232 -27.83 8.73 18.58
C PHE A 232 -29.09 9.48 18.16
N ARG A 233 -30.03 9.67 19.09
CA ARG A 233 -31.27 10.44 18.85
C ARG A 233 -31.01 11.87 18.37
N ASN A 234 -29.87 12.46 18.72
CA ASN A 234 -29.49 13.84 18.39
C ASN A 234 -28.30 13.87 17.42
N TYR A 235 -28.52 14.40 16.21
CA TYR A 235 -27.48 14.52 15.19
C TYR A 235 -26.30 15.39 15.63
N LYS A 236 -26.52 16.39 16.49
CA LYS A 236 -25.44 17.24 17.02
C LYS A 236 -24.46 16.43 17.86
N VAL A 237 -24.96 15.47 18.62
CA VAL A 237 -24.12 14.57 19.43
C VAL A 237 -23.31 13.66 18.53
N LEU A 238 -23.93 13.04 17.51
CA LEU A 238 -23.21 12.24 16.51
C LEU A 238 -22.08 13.05 15.86
N THR A 239 -22.37 14.28 15.43
CA THR A 239 -21.38 15.14 14.78
C THR A 239 -20.23 15.51 15.72
N ILE A 240 -20.54 16.04 16.91
CA ILE A 240 -19.52 16.58 17.83
C ILE A 240 -18.72 15.47 18.51
N VAL A 241 -19.37 14.36 18.88
CA VAL A 241 -18.73 13.31 19.69
C VAL A 241 -18.09 12.23 18.83
N VAL A 242 -18.61 11.94 17.63
CA VAL A 242 -18.09 10.85 16.80
C VAL A 242 -17.39 11.40 15.55
N LEU A 243 -18.11 12.15 14.71
CA LEU A 243 -17.61 12.51 13.39
C LEU A 243 -16.45 13.51 13.45
N VAL A 244 -16.53 14.54 14.30
CA VAL A 244 -15.46 15.54 14.44
C VAL A 244 -14.18 14.92 14.99
N PRO A 245 -14.19 14.18 16.13
CA PRO A 245 -13.00 13.48 16.60
C PRO A 245 -12.46 12.51 15.57
N TYR A 246 -13.32 11.66 14.99
CA TYR A 246 -12.89 10.71 13.96
C TYR A 246 -12.21 11.39 12.78
N PHE A 247 -12.74 12.54 12.32
CA PHE A 247 -12.12 13.35 11.27
C PHE A 247 -10.74 13.89 11.69
N LEU A 248 -10.61 14.45 12.90
CA LEU A 248 -9.33 14.97 13.40
C LEU A 248 -8.26 13.88 13.54
N PHE A 249 -8.67 12.68 13.97
CA PHE A 249 -7.76 11.53 13.97
C PHE A 249 -7.40 11.09 12.55
N THR A 250 -8.39 10.94 11.66
CA THR A 250 -8.18 10.45 10.28
C THR A 250 -7.28 11.39 9.47
N THR A 251 -7.39 12.70 9.68
CA THR A 251 -6.56 13.72 9.02
C THR A 251 -5.13 13.79 9.56
N GLY A 252 -4.88 13.17 10.71
CA GLY A 252 -3.59 13.16 11.39
C GLY A 252 -3.33 14.34 12.32
N VAL A 253 -4.30 15.26 12.48
CA VAL A 253 -4.16 16.43 13.36
C VAL A 253 -3.85 16.03 14.80
N VAL A 254 -4.52 15.00 15.32
CA VAL A 254 -4.29 14.54 16.70
C VAL A 254 -2.89 13.95 16.86
N PHE A 255 -2.46 13.14 15.89
CA PHE A 255 -1.14 12.51 15.90
C PHE A 255 0.00 13.53 15.76
N GLU A 256 -0.24 14.59 15.00
CA GLU A 256 0.65 15.74 14.94
C GLU A 256 0.70 16.49 16.28
N ALA A 257 -0.46 16.75 16.89
CA ALA A 257 -0.51 17.47 18.17
C ALA A 257 0.20 16.71 19.31
N VAL A 258 0.17 15.37 19.30
CA VAL A 258 0.87 14.54 20.29
C VAL A 258 2.30 14.19 19.89
N GLN A 259 2.75 14.64 18.71
CA GLN A 259 4.08 14.32 18.15
C GLN A 259 4.37 12.81 18.13
N GLU A 260 3.37 12.00 17.70
CA GLU A 260 3.55 10.55 17.60
C GLU A 260 4.68 10.23 16.62
N THR A 261 5.60 9.36 17.06
CA THR A 261 6.77 8.89 16.29
C THR A 261 6.81 7.37 16.14
N ASP A 262 5.93 6.63 16.81
CA ASP A 262 5.90 5.17 16.69
C ASP A 262 5.34 4.74 15.32
N LEU A 263 6.23 4.24 14.47
CA LEU A 263 5.92 3.65 13.15
C LEU A 263 6.00 2.13 13.17
N THR A 264 6.32 1.54 14.32
CA THR A 264 6.58 0.09 14.43
C THR A 264 5.31 -0.74 14.24
N SER A 265 4.15 -0.10 14.39
CA SER A 265 2.83 -0.65 14.15
C SER A 265 2.04 0.25 13.18
N ILE A 266 0.91 -0.24 12.67
CA ILE A 266 -0.01 0.55 11.83
C ILE A 266 -0.85 1.46 12.75
N THR A 267 -0.15 2.34 13.46
CA THR A 267 -0.66 3.34 14.41
C THR A 267 -0.95 4.66 13.73
N ILE A 268 -0.36 4.89 12.56
CA ILE A 268 -0.37 6.16 11.85
C ILE A 268 -1.78 6.42 11.28
N PRO A 269 -2.28 7.67 11.34
CA PRO A 269 -3.52 8.08 10.71
C PRO A 269 -3.53 7.79 9.21
N TYR A 270 -4.74 7.64 8.63
CA TYR A 270 -4.91 7.50 7.19
C TYR A 270 -4.23 8.61 6.39
N SER A 271 -4.14 9.82 6.96
CA SER A 271 -3.34 10.91 6.43
C SER A 271 -2.15 11.18 7.34
N HIS A 272 -0.96 10.91 6.83
CA HIS A 272 0.32 11.29 7.44
C HIS A 272 0.83 12.63 6.91
N ALA A 273 0.05 13.37 6.12
CA ALA A 273 0.53 14.58 5.44
C ALA A 273 1.09 15.65 6.39
N LEU A 274 0.51 15.78 7.59
CA LEU A 274 0.97 16.75 8.59
C LEU A 274 2.24 16.30 9.32
N SER A 275 2.43 14.99 9.47
CA SER A 275 3.56 14.40 10.17
C SER A 275 4.66 13.91 9.22
N ALA A 276 4.45 14.02 7.90
CA ALA A 276 5.23 13.29 6.91
C ALA A 276 6.73 13.56 6.98
N ASP A 277 7.11 14.79 7.32
CA ASP A 277 8.49 15.19 7.56
C ASP A 277 9.04 14.62 8.87
N ARG A 278 8.28 14.72 9.97
CA ARG A 278 8.69 14.18 11.28
C ARG A 278 8.96 12.68 11.17
N ILE A 279 8.02 11.93 10.61
CA ILE A 279 8.06 10.46 10.57
C ILE A 279 8.55 9.89 9.24
N ASP A 280 9.10 10.73 8.36
CA ASP A 280 9.75 10.33 7.10
C ASP A 280 8.92 9.38 6.23
N THR A 281 7.62 9.62 6.11
CA THR A 281 6.73 8.68 5.39
C THR A 281 6.70 8.86 3.88
N THR A 282 7.23 9.98 3.39
CA THR A 282 7.12 10.38 1.98
C THR A 282 8.46 10.57 1.28
N GLY A 283 9.58 10.45 2.00
CA GLY A 283 10.91 10.72 1.45
C GLY A 283 11.02 12.15 0.95
N LEU A 284 10.88 13.14 1.85
CA LEU A 284 11.13 14.52 1.45
C LEU A 284 12.61 14.69 1.10
N TYR A 285 12.86 15.36 -0.03
CA TYR A 285 14.20 15.65 -0.55
C TYR A 285 14.40 17.16 -0.60
N THR A 286 15.59 17.62 -0.21
CA THR A 286 16.00 19.01 -0.34
C THR A 286 16.84 19.21 -1.60
N ASP A 287 17.11 20.47 -1.96
CA ASP A 287 18.01 20.78 -3.09
C ASP A 287 19.42 20.20 -2.89
N ASN A 288 19.84 20.01 -1.63
CA ASN A 288 21.14 19.47 -1.27
C ASN A 288 21.19 17.95 -1.50
N ASP A 289 20.13 17.23 -1.13
CA ASP A 289 19.97 15.81 -1.46
C ASP A 289 20.14 15.58 -2.98
N ILE A 290 19.47 16.42 -3.78
CA ILE A 290 19.52 16.34 -5.24
C ILE A 290 20.94 16.62 -5.78
N LYS A 291 21.67 17.58 -5.21
CA LYS A 291 23.07 17.85 -5.63
C LYS A 291 24.00 16.66 -5.36
N VAL A 292 23.88 16.03 -4.19
CA VAL A 292 24.70 14.85 -3.84
C VAL A 292 24.34 13.67 -4.74
N ARG A 293 23.04 13.42 -4.97
CA ARG A 293 22.56 12.44 -5.94
C ARG A 293 23.14 12.66 -7.34
N ASP A 294 23.08 13.89 -7.83
CA ASP A 294 23.57 14.23 -9.16
C ASP A 294 25.11 14.11 -9.25
N TRP A 295 25.82 14.37 -8.15
CA TRP A 295 27.25 14.11 -8.05
C TRP A 295 27.56 12.60 -8.12
N VAL A 296 26.81 11.74 -7.41
CA VAL A 296 26.95 10.27 -7.48
C VAL A 296 26.78 9.79 -8.91
N LYS A 297 25.76 10.30 -9.62
CA LYS A 297 25.52 10.02 -11.03
C LYS A 297 26.71 10.42 -11.90
N ALA A 298 27.18 11.66 -11.76
CA ALA A 298 28.21 12.23 -12.62
C ALA A 298 29.58 11.53 -12.47
N ASN A 299 29.85 10.94 -11.31
CA ASN A 299 31.11 10.26 -11.01
C ASN A 299 31.04 8.73 -11.11
N GLY A 300 29.88 8.17 -11.47
CA GLY A 300 29.71 6.71 -11.56
C GLY A 300 29.95 6.00 -10.22
N ALA A 301 29.60 6.63 -9.10
CA ALA A 301 29.86 6.14 -7.76
C ALA A 301 28.87 5.02 -7.35
N PHE A 302 29.10 3.82 -7.88
CA PHE A 302 28.28 2.62 -7.63
C PHE A 302 29.17 1.40 -7.26
N PRO A 303 28.64 0.40 -6.52
CA PRO A 303 27.28 0.33 -5.96
C PRO A 303 27.07 1.33 -4.82
N VAL A 304 25.86 1.88 -4.67
CA VAL A 304 25.51 2.86 -3.64
C VAL A 304 24.40 2.32 -2.75
N TYR A 305 24.60 2.45 -1.44
CA TYR A 305 23.61 2.12 -0.43
C TYR A 305 22.97 3.38 0.12
N GLY A 306 21.67 3.32 0.37
CA GLY A 306 20.95 4.39 1.06
C GLY A 306 19.85 3.82 1.96
N ASP A 307 19.26 4.67 2.77
CA ASP A 307 18.02 4.31 3.48
C ASP A 307 16.87 4.12 2.48
N LEU A 308 15.65 3.83 2.96
CA LEU A 308 14.48 3.58 2.10
C LEU A 308 14.29 4.67 1.03
N TRP A 309 14.49 5.92 1.41
CA TRP A 309 14.26 7.06 0.52
C TRP A 309 15.53 7.45 -0.23
N GLY A 310 16.70 7.30 0.37
CA GLY A 310 17.97 7.48 -0.30
C GLY A 310 18.14 6.52 -1.47
N SER A 311 17.84 5.24 -1.26
CA SER A 311 17.77 4.24 -2.33
C SER A 311 16.72 4.61 -3.38
N THR A 312 15.52 5.05 -2.97
CA THR A 312 14.50 5.53 -3.92
C THR A 312 15.02 6.68 -4.80
N ALA A 313 15.74 7.66 -4.23
CA ALA A 313 16.35 8.75 -4.98
C ALA A 313 17.44 8.25 -5.95
N MET A 314 18.23 7.24 -5.55
CA MET A 314 19.26 6.66 -6.42
C MET A 314 18.68 5.75 -7.50
N PHE A 315 17.55 5.09 -7.28
CA PHE A 315 16.88 4.26 -8.29
C PHE A 315 16.50 5.08 -9.53
N GLU A 316 16.05 6.31 -9.33
CA GLU A 316 15.79 7.25 -10.44
C GLU A 316 17.07 7.49 -11.26
N VAL A 317 18.22 7.64 -10.59
CA VAL A 317 19.51 7.81 -11.26
C VAL A 317 19.89 6.57 -12.05
N GLN A 318 19.81 5.39 -11.45
CA GLN A 318 20.18 4.13 -12.08
C GLN A 318 19.30 3.84 -13.32
N SER A 319 18.00 4.09 -13.23
CA SER A 319 17.07 3.90 -14.35
C SER A 319 17.41 4.76 -15.58
N ASN A 320 18.11 5.88 -15.37
CA ASN A 320 18.52 6.83 -16.40
C ASN A 320 19.95 6.58 -16.96
N LEU A 321 20.68 5.56 -16.48
CA LEU A 321 22.01 5.21 -17.01
C LEU A 321 21.96 4.48 -18.37
N GLY A 322 20.77 4.30 -18.94
CA GLY A 322 20.56 3.71 -20.27
C GLY A 322 20.51 2.18 -20.25
N SER A 323 19.80 1.61 -21.23
CA SER A 323 19.59 0.15 -21.34
C SER A 323 20.88 -0.63 -21.57
N GLU A 324 21.94 0.00 -22.11
CA GLU A 324 23.21 -0.67 -22.42
C GLU A 324 23.97 -1.11 -21.17
N VAL A 325 23.92 -0.32 -20.08
CA VAL A 325 24.50 -0.71 -18.79
C VAL A 325 23.68 -1.82 -18.14
N ASN A 326 22.35 -1.79 -18.28
CA ASN A 326 21.48 -2.86 -17.79
C ASN A 326 21.62 -4.20 -18.54
N THR A 327 22.11 -4.19 -19.79
CA THR A 327 22.32 -5.42 -20.58
C THR A 327 23.66 -6.11 -20.36
N LEU A 328 24.65 -5.44 -19.76
CA LEU A 328 25.96 -6.03 -19.45
C LEU A 328 26.02 -6.67 -18.05
N LEU A 329 24.91 -6.63 -17.31
CA LEU A 329 24.80 -7.20 -15.97
C LEU A 329 24.44 -8.68 -16.04
N LEU A 330 25.49 -9.49 -15.99
CA LEU A 330 25.36 -10.89 -15.66
C LEU A 330 24.89 -11.02 -14.21
N LYS A 331 23.59 -11.31 -14.02
CA LYS A 331 22.94 -11.74 -12.77
C LYS A 331 22.77 -10.67 -11.69
N GLY A 332 21.53 -10.22 -11.50
CA GLY A 332 20.90 -10.08 -10.17
C GLY A 332 21.35 -8.99 -9.19
N ASP A 333 22.50 -8.35 -9.38
CA ASP A 333 23.03 -7.38 -8.42
C ASP A 333 22.50 -5.97 -8.75
N TRP A 334 21.68 -5.42 -7.85
CA TRP A 334 21.17 -4.06 -7.96
C TRP A 334 22.26 -3.08 -7.49
N TYR A 335 22.58 -2.07 -8.30
CA TYR A 335 23.57 -1.03 -7.96
C TYR A 335 23.10 -0.05 -6.88
N VAL A 336 21.80 -0.05 -6.60
CA VAL A 336 21.17 0.75 -5.56
C VAL A 336 20.56 -0.22 -4.57
N ASN A 337 21.17 -0.29 -3.40
CA ASN A 337 20.70 -1.15 -2.33
C ASN A 337 20.09 -0.30 -1.21
N GLY A 338 18.94 -0.73 -0.71
CA GLY A 338 18.43 -0.22 0.55
C GLY A 338 19.19 -0.89 1.70
N PHE A 339 19.37 -0.19 2.82
CA PHE A 339 19.78 -0.90 4.04
C PHE A 339 18.72 -1.95 4.40
N VAL A 340 19.13 -3.21 4.40
CA VAL A 340 18.26 -4.32 4.79
C VAL A 340 18.45 -4.56 6.28
N TYR A 341 17.39 -4.34 7.06
CA TYR A 341 17.35 -4.71 8.47
C TYR A 341 16.47 -5.94 8.63
N ARG A 342 17.05 -7.02 9.17
CA ARG A 342 16.25 -8.16 9.62
C ARG A 342 15.72 -7.87 11.02
N GLU A 343 14.41 -8.04 11.22
CA GLU A 343 13.82 -7.97 12.55
C GLU A 343 14.49 -9.01 13.47
N GLY A 344 15.01 -8.54 14.61
CA GLY A 344 15.78 -9.35 15.56
C GLY A 344 17.29 -9.41 15.30
N ALA A 345 17.80 -8.82 14.21
CA ALA A 345 19.23 -8.65 14.00
C ALA A 345 19.78 -7.43 14.77
N ASP A 346 21.02 -7.56 15.24
CA ASP A 346 21.75 -6.51 15.96
C ASP A 346 22.19 -5.34 15.04
N GLY A 347 22.04 -5.48 13.72
CA GLY A 347 22.42 -4.48 12.73
C GLY A 347 21.89 -4.78 11.32
N PRO A 348 22.18 -3.91 10.34
CA PRO A 348 21.85 -4.16 8.95
C PRO A 348 22.62 -5.37 8.42
N GLU A 349 22.15 -5.96 7.33
CA GLU A 349 23.00 -6.86 6.56
C GLU A 349 24.33 -6.15 6.21
N PRO A 350 25.47 -6.87 6.22
CA PRO A 350 26.77 -6.25 6.00
C PRO A 350 26.80 -5.45 4.71
N VAL A 351 27.14 -4.17 4.80
CA VAL A 351 27.33 -3.31 3.64
C VAL A 351 28.73 -3.54 3.09
N GLU A 352 28.84 -3.83 1.80
CA GLU A 352 30.12 -4.14 1.16
C GLU A 352 31.13 -2.99 1.35
N ASP A 353 32.37 -3.34 1.69
CA ASP A 353 33.42 -2.34 1.97
C ASP A 353 33.75 -1.49 0.74
N ASP A 354 33.58 -2.00 -0.48
CA ASP A 354 33.84 -1.30 -1.74
C ASP A 354 32.66 -0.46 -2.25
N SER A 355 31.55 -0.40 -1.50
CA SER A 355 30.35 0.36 -1.87
C SER A 355 30.39 1.82 -1.39
N TYR A 356 29.51 2.66 -1.95
CA TYR A 356 29.29 4.04 -1.54
C TYR A 356 28.07 4.13 -0.60
N ILE A 357 28.05 5.11 0.30
CA ILE A 357 26.91 5.35 1.20
C ILE A 357 26.32 6.73 0.93
N TYR A 358 25.07 6.79 0.49
CA TYR A 358 24.32 8.02 0.30
C TYR A 358 23.38 8.28 1.48
N LEU A 359 23.54 9.45 2.13
CA LEU A 359 22.69 9.91 3.21
C LEU A 359 22.08 11.26 2.86
N ARG A 360 20.75 11.38 3.05
CA ARG A 360 20.03 12.64 2.89
C ARG A 360 20.33 13.61 4.04
N GLU A 361 20.02 14.89 3.88
CA GLU A 361 20.10 15.88 4.95
C GLU A 361 19.38 15.38 6.21
N ARG A 362 18.14 14.89 6.07
CA ARG A 362 17.37 14.34 7.20
C ARG A 362 18.12 13.23 7.92
N ASN A 363 18.79 12.34 7.19
CA ASN A 363 19.50 11.22 7.80
C ASN A 363 20.63 11.72 8.69
N VAL A 364 21.39 12.71 8.22
CA VAL A 364 22.53 13.26 8.94
C VAL A 364 22.07 14.19 10.07
N ASP A 365 21.11 15.06 9.82
CA ASP A 365 20.61 16.03 10.80
C ASP A 365 19.94 15.37 12.01
N ARG A 366 19.31 14.21 11.79
CA ARG A 366 18.62 13.46 12.85
C ARG A 366 19.38 12.24 13.33
N GLU A 367 20.50 11.90 12.69
CA GLU A 367 21.24 10.65 12.93
C GLU A 367 20.30 9.44 12.92
N GLU A 368 19.42 9.39 11.92
CA GLU A 368 18.36 8.39 11.78
C GLU A 368 18.37 7.78 10.38
N ILE A 369 18.05 6.50 10.29
CA ILE A 369 17.79 5.80 9.03
C ILE A 369 16.38 5.25 9.01
N THR A 370 15.72 5.37 7.86
CA THR A 370 14.38 4.81 7.64
C THR A 370 14.47 3.59 6.75
N TYR A 371 13.85 2.47 7.14
CA TYR A 371 13.83 1.24 6.35
C TYR A 371 12.43 0.63 6.33
N GLN A 372 12.17 -0.22 5.33
CA GLN A 372 10.91 -0.94 5.21
C GLN A 372 10.94 -2.16 6.14
N ALA A 373 10.04 -2.21 7.12
CA ALA A 373 9.91 -3.34 8.05
C ALA A 373 8.86 -4.37 7.59
N GLY A 374 8.08 -4.04 6.56
CA GLY A 374 7.05 -4.90 5.98
C GLY A 374 6.21 -4.16 4.94
N VAL A 375 5.19 -4.81 4.37
CA VAL A 375 4.28 -4.17 3.43
C VAL A 375 3.50 -3.06 4.14
N GLY A 376 3.74 -1.81 3.76
CA GLY A 376 3.13 -0.63 4.39
C GLY A 376 3.69 -0.27 5.77
N LEU A 377 4.69 -1.01 6.26
CA LEU A 377 5.35 -0.78 7.55
C LEU A 377 6.75 -0.21 7.33
N ARG A 378 7.08 0.80 8.12
CA ARG A 378 8.39 1.47 8.09
C ARG A 378 8.89 1.60 9.51
N ARG A 379 10.20 1.54 9.68
CA ARG A 379 10.83 1.84 10.97
C ARG A 379 11.93 2.84 10.74
N THR A 380 12.08 3.70 11.75
CA THR A 380 13.19 4.62 11.85
C THR A 380 13.99 4.23 13.07
N ARG A 381 15.31 4.13 12.93
CA ARG A 381 16.24 3.88 14.03
C ARG A 381 17.29 4.97 14.04
N SER A 382 17.75 5.32 15.25
CA SER A 382 18.95 6.13 15.40
C SER A 382 20.16 5.38 14.83
N TYR A 383 21.23 6.07 14.49
CA TYR A 383 22.48 5.45 14.01
C TYR A 383 23.05 4.47 15.04
N ASP A 384 22.97 4.82 16.32
CA ASP A 384 23.44 3.98 17.41
C ASP A 384 22.62 2.68 17.51
N ASP A 385 21.28 2.78 17.53
CA ASP A 385 20.38 1.60 17.59
C ASP A 385 20.44 0.72 16.34
N ALA A 386 20.93 1.30 15.25
CA ALA A 386 21.11 0.64 13.98
C ALA A 386 22.51 0.02 13.81
N GLY A 387 23.47 0.29 14.69
CA GLY A 387 24.88 -0.07 14.46
C GLY A 387 25.46 0.64 13.22
N PHE A 388 24.88 1.78 12.84
CA PHE A 388 25.23 2.49 11.61
C PHE A 388 26.60 3.19 11.72
N GLY A 389 27.06 3.46 12.94
CA GLY A 389 28.43 3.93 13.18
C GLY A 389 29.49 2.99 12.60
N ASP A 390 29.30 1.67 12.71
CA ASP A 390 30.23 0.67 12.17
C ASP A 390 30.22 0.64 10.63
N VAL A 391 29.06 0.94 10.02
CA VAL A 391 28.92 1.06 8.57
C VAL A 391 29.70 2.24 8.04
N LEU A 392 29.70 3.37 8.77
CA LEU A 392 30.43 4.59 8.40
C LEU A 392 31.91 4.57 8.80
N ALA A 393 32.30 3.72 9.76
CA ALA A 393 33.66 3.64 10.26
C ALA A 393 34.66 3.29 9.14
N GLY A 394 35.70 4.11 9.00
CA GLY A 394 36.76 3.93 7.99
C GLY A 394 36.36 4.39 6.58
N ARG A 395 35.22 5.06 6.41
CA ARG A 395 34.81 5.67 5.14
C ARG A 395 35.07 7.17 5.16
N THR A 396 35.44 7.74 4.01
CA THR A 396 35.67 9.17 3.84
C THR A 396 34.51 9.84 3.11
N ILE A 397 34.21 11.09 3.47
CA ILE A 397 33.22 11.90 2.75
C ILE A 397 33.83 12.31 1.41
N LEU A 398 33.20 11.89 0.30
CA LEU A 398 33.65 12.24 -1.05
C LEU A 398 32.99 13.51 -1.58
N TYR A 399 31.73 13.72 -1.24
CA TYR A 399 30.99 14.94 -1.60
C TYR A 399 29.90 15.24 -0.57
N GLN A 400 29.70 16.53 -0.32
CA GLN A 400 28.72 17.03 0.64
C GLN A 400 28.08 18.32 0.09
N ALA A 401 26.77 18.42 0.24
CA ALA A 401 26.02 19.66 0.06
C ALA A 401 25.09 19.82 1.25
N GLY A 402 25.21 20.92 2.00
CA GLY A 402 24.51 21.05 3.28
C GLY A 402 24.87 19.89 4.22
N SER A 403 23.86 19.23 4.78
CA SER A 403 24.06 18.01 5.58
C SER A 403 24.01 16.72 4.76
N ALA A 404 23.58 16.78 3.49
CA ALA A 404 23.51 15.60 2.62
C ALA A 404 24.92 15.24 2.18
N VAL A 405 25.20 13.93 2.14
CA VAL A 405 26.56 13.45 2.00
C VAL A 405 26.61 12.10 1.29
N VAL A 406 27.70 11.89 0.55
CA VAL A 406 28.09 10.57 0.08
C VAL A 406 29.46 10.19 0.64
N TYR A 407 29.50 9.04 1.31
CA TYR A 407 30.72 8.41 1.76
C TYR A 407 31.25 7.45 0.69
N GLY A 408 32.57 7.39 0.58
CA GLY A 408 33.27 6.46 -0.28
C GLY A 408 33.35 5.04 0.28
N PRO A 409 34.00 4.14 -0.48
CA PRO A 409 34.47 2.86 -0.01
C PRO A 409 35.25 2.96 1.30
N LYS A 410 35.21 1.90 2.10
CA LYS A 410 36.01 1.77 3.31
C LYS A 410 37.49 1.69 2.92
N GLU A 411 38.32 2.47 3.59
CA GLU A 411 39.77 2.42 3.39
C GLU A 411 40.28 1.05 3.86
N THR A 412 40.78 0.24 2.92
CA THR A 412 41.54 -0.95 3.28
C THR A 412 42.89 -0.50 3.83
N GLU A 413 43.24 -0.90 5.05
CA GLU A 413 44.60 -0.71 5.58
C GLU A 413 45.58 -1.32 4.57
N ARG A 414 46.30 -0.45 3.86
CA ARG A 414 47.27 -0.82 2.82
C ARG A 414 48.62 -1.19 3.40
#